data_AF-A0A3D2BZ28-F1
#
_entry.id   AF-A0A3D2BZ28-F1
#
_cell.length_a   1.000
_cell.length_b   1.000
_cell.length_c   1.000
_cell.angle_alpha   90.00
_cell.angle_beta   90.00
_cell.angle_gamma   90.00
#
_symmetry.space_group_name_H-M   'P 1'
#
loop_
_entity.id
_entity.type
_entity.pdbx_description
1 polymer ?
#
loop_
_entity_poly.entity_id
_entity_poly.type
_entity_poly.pdbx_seq_one_letter_code
_entity_poly.pdbx_strand_id
1 'polypeptide(L)'
;MKTLEKYFYKIAFLIFDLYYWVKNYVLRGEFEKKHIVFQKEGSQFKLVIKNHDDFVEEIQEKIDDFKQKSDEEEYIKYALEHALEGCVYIIISRGERFVQFWTGRGRLDFDFQVKNNKTFKPYYYQIIGMLADIDFVRDSFVPSPFPTITGIKPNYTYKIEESGDIKTITGYFNKMIPEASVFTLKVFEEIFKEKKGKLEIKVG
;
A
#
# COMPACT_ATOMS: atom_id res chain seq x y z
N MET A 1 -37.38 -10.41 -40.70
CA MET A 1 -37.05 -9.07 -40.13
C MET A 1 -37.49 -8.94 -38.67
N LYS A 2 -38.79 -9.08 -38.35
CA LYS A 2 -39.34 -8.91 -36.98
C LYS A 2 -38.72 -9.78 -35.87
N THR A 3 -38.23 -10.98 -36.21
CA THR A 3 -37.62 -11.90 -35.23
C THR A 3 -36.22 -11.45 -34.80
N LEU A 4 -35.43 -10.93 -35.75
CA LEU A 4 -34.06 -10.44 -35.52
C LEU A 4 -34.07 -9.19 -34.64
N GLU A 5 -35.04 -8.29 -34.86
CA GLU A 5 -35.28 -7.13 -33.99
C GLU A 5 -35.60 -7.57 -32.56
N LYS A 6 -36.46 -8.58 -32.38
CA LYS A 6 -36.81 -9.09 -31.04
C LYS A 6 -35.61 -9.68 -30.28
N TYR A 7 -34.70 -10.36 -30.97
CA TYR A 7 -33.46 -10.85 -30.37
C TYR A 7 -32.48 -9.71 -30.06
N PHE A 8 -32.37 -8.72 -30.96
CA PHE A 8 -31.55 -7.54 -30.73
C PHE A 8 -32.01 -6.75 -29.50
N TYR A 9 -33.32 -6.52 -29.34
CA TYR A 9 -33.86 -5.85 -28.15
C TYR A 9 -33.62 -6.65 -26.86
N LYS A 10 -33.73 -7.99 -26.91
CA LYS A 10 -33.42 -8.84 -25.74
C LYS A 10 -31.95 -8.79 -25.34
N ILE A 11 -31.04 -8.80 -26.31
CA ILE A 11 -29.60 -8.71 -26.06
C ILE A 11 -29.24 -7.32 -25.55
N ALA A 12 -29.78 -6.26 -26.17
CA ALA A 12 -29.58 -4.90 -25.72
C ALA A 12 -30.10 -4.68 -24.29
N PHE A 13 -31.26 -5.25 -23.95
CA PHE A 13 -31.82 -5.20 -22.61
C PHE A 13 -30.94 -5.94 -21.59
N LEU A 14 -30.41 -7.12 -21.95
CA LEU A 14 -29.47 -7.88 -21.12
C LEU A 14 -28.16 -7.12 -20.86
N ILE A 15 -27.59 -6.49 -21.90
CA ILE A 15 -26.39 -5.67 -21.78
C ILE A 15 -26.66 -4.44 -20.91
N PHE A 16 -27.83 -3.82 -21.07
CA PHE A 16 -28.24 -2.66 -20.28
C PHE A 16 -28.46 -3.03 -18.81
N ASP A 17 -29.16 -4.12 -18.52
CA ASP A 17 -29.35 -4.62 -17.15
C ASP A 17 -28.01 -5.00 -16.51
N LEU A 18 -27.11 -5.67 -17.24
CA LEU A 18 -25.77 -5.98 -16.76
C LEU A 18 -24.97 -4.71 -16.47
N TYR A 19 -25.04 -3.72 -17.36
CA TYR A 19 -24.39 -2.42 -17.16
C TYR A 19 -24.93 -1.71 -15.91
N TYR A 20 -26.25 -1.65 -15.71
CA TYR A 20 -26.85 -1.02 -14.53
C TYR A 20 -26.60 -1.82 -13.26
N TRP A 21 -26.56 -3.14 -13.33
CA TRP A 21 -26.21 -3.99 -12.20
C TRP A 21 -24.76 -3.77 -11.78
N VAL A 22 -23.81 -3.82 -12.72
CA VAL A 22 -22.38 -3.52 -12.46
C VAL A 22 -22.22 -2.08 -11.98
N LYS A 23 -22.87 -1.11 -12.62
CA LYS A 23 -22.82 0.30 -12.22
C LYS A 23 -23.39 0.51 -10.82
N ASN A 24 -24.52 -0.10 -10.48
CA ASN A 24 -25.12 -0.01 -9.15
C ASN A 24 -24.29 -0.74 -8.10
N TYR A 25 -23.66 -1.86 -8.46
CA TYR A 25 -22.75 -2.60 -7.58
C TYR A 25 -21.47 -1.79 -7.29
N VAL A 26 -20.92 -1.11 -8.30
CA VAL A 26 -19.80 -0.17 -8.16
C VAL A 26 -20.20 1.08 -7.37
N LEU A 27 -21.35 1.69 -7.67
CA LEU A 27 -21.85 2.90 -6.99
C LEU A 27 -22.29 2.67 -5.54
N ARG A 28 -22.67 1.45 -5.16
CA ARG A 28 -23.05 1.09 -3.78
C ARG A 28 -21.84 0.90 -2.84
N GLY A 29 -20.61 1.15 -3.30
CA GLY A 29 -19.40 1.04 -2.47
C GLY A 29 -18.99 -0.40 -2.12
N GLU A 30 -19.74 -1.41 -2.59
CA GLU A 30 -19.38 -2.81 -2.37
C GLU A 30 -18.11 -3.22 -3.12
N PHE A 31 -17.74 -2.51 -4.20
CA PHE A 31 -16.53 -2.79 -4.98
C PHE A 31 -15.26 -2.28 -4.31
N GLU A 32 -15.33 -1.23 -3.49
CA GLU A 32 -14.16 -0.70 -2.76
C GLU A 32 -13.64 -1.71 -1.73
N LYS A 33 -14.51 -2.63 -1.28
CA LYS A 33 -14.19 -3.74 -0.40
C LYS A 33 -14.07 -5.07 -1.13
N LYS A 34 -13.83 -5.09 -2.44
CA LYS A 34 -13.70 -6.35 -3.20
C LYS A 34 -12.49 -6.34 -4.11
N HIS A 35 -11.80 -7.47 -4.16
CA HIS A 35 -10.60 -7.68 -4.95
C HIS A 35 -10.88 -8.65 -6.08
N ILE A 36 -10.41 -8.30 -7.29
CA ILE A 36 -10.40 -9.23 -8.42
C ILE A 36 -9.06 -9.98 -8.38
N VAL A 37 -9.13 -11.27 -8.08
CA VAL A 37 -7.94 -12.14 -8.04
C VAL A 37 -7.96 -13.09 -9.23
N PHE A 38 -6.83 -13.17 -9.92
CA PHE A 38 -6.59 -14.19 -10.93
C PHE A 38 -5.97 -15.42 -10.27
N GLN A 39 -6.71 -16.53 -10.26
CA GLN A 39 -6.23 -17.80 -9.73
C GLN A 39 -6.07 -18.81 -10.85
N LYS A 40 -5.00 -19.62 -10.78
CA LYS A 40 -4.76 -20.73 -11.69
C LYS A 40 -5.09 -22.04 -10.95
N GLU A 41 -6.17 -22.69 -11.36
CA GLU A 41 -6.55 -24.01 -10.86
C GLU A 41 -6.28 -25.04 -11.96
N GLY A 42 -5.18 -25.79 -11.82
CA GLY A 42 -4.73 -26.73 -12.86
C GLY A 42 -4.34 -26.03 -14.16
N SER A 43 -5.08 -26.29 -15.24
CA SER A 43 -4.90 -25.66 -16.55
C SER A 43 -5.84 -24.48 -16.81
N GLN A 44 -6.74 -24.16 -15.89
CA GLN A 44 -7.75 -23.11 -16.08
C GLN A 44 -7.41 -21.86 -15.28
N PHE A 45 -7.66 -20.70 -15.90
CA PHE A 45 -7.59 -19.40 -15.24
C PHE A 45 -9.00 -19.01 -14.78
N LYS A 46 -9.13 -18.69 -13.49
CA LYS A 46 -10.37 -18.25 -12.87
C LYS A 46 -10.21 -16.83 -12.36
N LEU A 47 -11.18 -15.99 -12.70
CA LEU A 47 -11.31 -14.66 -12.13
C LEU A 47 -12.28 -14.77 -10.94
N VAL A 48 -11.79 -14.48 -9.74
CA VAL A 48 -12.55 -14.58 -8.50
C VAL A 48 -12.67 -13.19 -7.89
N ILE A 49 -13.89 -12.84 -7.48
CA ILE A 49 -14.14 -11.61 -6.71
C ILE A 49 -14.15 -12.02 -5.24
N LYS A 50 -13.19 -11.53 -4.46
CA LYS A 50 -13.09 -11.77 -3.02
C LYS A 50 -13.50 -10.52 -2.25
N ASN A 51 -14.02 -10.68 -1.03
CA ASN A 51 -14.17 -9.54 -0.13
C ASN A 51 -12.78 -9.12 0.39
N HIS A 52 -12.68 -7.86 0.78
CA HIS A 52 -11.45 -7.24 1.26
C HIS A 52 -10.93 -7.93 2.52
N ASP A 53 -11.82 -8.22 3.46
CA ASP A 53 -11.46 -8.85 4.73
C ASP A 53 -10.86 -10.25 4.50
N ASP A 54 -11.53 -11.10 3.70
CA ASP A 54 -11.04 -12.43 3.32
C ASP A 54 -9.68 -12.36 2.59
N PHE A 55 -9.51 -11.36 1.72
CA PHE A 55 -8.25 -11.15 1.01
C PHE A 55 -7.12 -10.72 1.95
N VAL A 56 -7.40 -9.78 2.86
CA VAL A 56 -6.42 -9.31 3.86
C VAL A 56 -6.00 -10.46 4.77
N GLU A 57 -6.94 -11.31 5.20
CA GLU A 57 -6.66 -12.49 6.01
C GLU A 57 -5.72 -13.45 5.27
N GLU A 58 -5.98 -13.77 4.00
CA GLU A 58 -5.08 -14.59 3.18
C GLU A 58 -3.68 -13.98 3.02
N ILE A 59 -3.58 -12.65 2.87
CA ILE A 59 -2.29 -11.96 2.80
C ILE A 59 -1.56 -12.02 4.14
N GLN A 60 -2.27 -11.81 5.25
CA GLN A 60 -1.73 -11.91 6.60
C GLN A 60 -1.17 -13.31 6.86
N GLU A 61 -1.91 -14.37 6.51
CA GLU A 61 -1.45 -15.76 6.65
C GLU A 61 -0.15 -16.03 5.89
N LYS A 62 -0.06 -15.58 4.62
CA LYS A 62 1.18 -15.72 3.82
C LYS A 62 2.37 -15.03 4.48
N ILE A 63 2.17 -13.83 5.01
CA ILE A 63 3.19 -13.05 5.71
C ILE A 63 3.64 -13.79 6.98
N ASP A 64 2.69 -14.29 7.78
CA ASP A 64 3.00 -14.98 9.02
C ASP A 64 3.72 -16.32 8.80
N ASP A 65 3.42 -17.03 7.71
CA ASP A 65 4.12 -18.26 7.32
C ASP A 65 5.57 -18.03 6.87
N PHE A 66 5.84 -16.88 6.24
CA PHE A 66 7.19 -16.52 5.78
C PHE A 66 8.14 -16.22 6.94
N LYS A 67 7.62 -15.63 8.03
CA LYS A 67 8.35 -15.24 9.24
C LYS A 67 9.30 -16.32 9.78
N GLN A 68 8.94 -17.59 9.64
CA GLN A 68 9.70 -18.70 10.20
C GLN A 68 10.98 -19.03 9.43
N LYS A 69 11.27 -18.35 8.31
CA LYS A 69 12.23 -18.82 7.31
C LYS A 69 13.33 -17.83 6.90
N SER A 70 13.29 -16.57 7.34
CA SER A 70 14.12 -15.51 6.71
C SER A 70 14.77 -14.51 7.67
N ASP A 71 15.69 -13.72 7.11
CA ASP A 71 16.23 -12.49 7.69
C ASP A 71 15.14 -11.41 7.89
N GLU A 72 15.36 -10.45 8.80
CA GLU A 72 14.39 -9.39 9.12
C GLU A 72 14.12 -8.46 7.92
N GLU A 73 15.16 -8.11 7.15
CA GLU A 73 15.01 -7.26 5.97
C GLU A 73 14.19 -7.98 4.90
N GLU A 74 14.52 -9.25 4.64
CA GLU A 74 13.77 -10.09 3.70
C GLU A 74 12.33 -10.28 4.14
N TYR A 75 12.08 -10.43 5.45
CA TYR A 75 10.72 -10.55 5.99
C TYR A 75 9.91 -9.26 5.75
N ILE A 76 10.50 -8.10 6.02
CA ILE A 76 9.86 -6.80 5.75
C ILE A 76 9.61 -6.64 4.26
N LYS A 77 10.60 -6.95 3.41
CA LYS A 77 10.50 -6.86 1.95
C LYS A 77 9.35 -7.72 1.43
N TYR A 78 9.29 -8.99 1.85
CA TYR A 78 8.23 -9.93 1.49
C TYR A 78 6.84 -9.42 1.89
N ALA A 79 6.72 -8.86 3.10
CA ALA A 79 5.45 -8.33 3.57
C ALA A 79 4.99 -7.08 2.81
N LEU A 80 5.90 -6.16 2.51
CA LEU A 80 5.61 -4.97 1.70
C LEU A 80 5.17 -5.34 0.28
N GLU A 81 5.80 -6.35 -0.34
CA GLU A 81 5.40 -6.89 -1.65
C GLU A 81 3.93 -7.36 -1.65
N HIS A 82 3.54 -8.15 -0.65
CA HIS A 82 2.19 -8.69 -0.54
C HIS A 82 1.16 -7.62 -0.13
N ALA A 83 1.53 -6.67 0.72
CA ALA A 83 0.63 -5.58 1.09
C ALA A 83 0.21 -4.74 -0.14
N LEU A 84 1.10 -4.57 -1.12
CA LEU A 84 0.81 -3.85 -2.36
C LEU A 84 -0.16 -4.58 -3.31
N GLU A 85 -0.51 -5.84 -3.05
CA GLU A 85 -1.49 -6.60 -3.85
C GLU A 85 -2.93 -6.08 -3.66
N GLY A 86 -3.20 -5.31 -2.61
CA GLY A 86 -4.54 -4.76 -2.38
C GLY A 86 -4.87 -4.32 -0.95
N CYS A 87 -3.91 -4.35 -0.03
CA CYS A 87 -4.13 -3.85 1.33
C CYS A 87 -4.21 -2.31 1.31
N VAL A 88 -4.91 -1.74 2.29
CA VAL A 88 -4.96 -0.29 2.55
C VAL A 88 -3.73 0.17 3.31
N TYR A 89 -3.20 -0.65 4.21
CA TYR A 89 -1.98 -0.35 4.96
C TYR A 89 -1.21 -1.61 5.36
N ILE A 90 0.02 -1.37 5.81
CA ILE A 90 0.87 -2.33 6.52
C ILE A 90 1.51 -1.65 7.72
N ILE A 91 1.48 -2.31 8.88
CA ILE A 91 2.11 -1.89 10.13
C ILE A 91 3.17 -2.92 10.47
N ILE A 92 4.41 -2.48 10.58
CA ILE A 92 5.54 -3.30 11.02
C ILE A 92 5.89 -2.81 12.42
N SER A 93 5.89 -3.70 13.40
CA SER A 93 6.06 -3.38 14.82
C SER A 93 7.25 -4.14 15.43
N ARG A 94 7.90 -3.48 16.38
CA ARG A 94 8.97 -4.03 17.22
C ARG A 94 8.78 -3.47 18.62
N GLY A 95 8.43 -4.33 19.57
CA GLY A 95 8.04 -3.89 20.91
C GLY A 95 6.83 -2.96 20.88
N GLU A 96 6.95 -1.77 21.48
CA GLU A 96 5.90 -0.75 21.51
C GLU A 96 5.98 0.25 20.33
N ARG A 97 6.94 0.06 19.41
CA ARG A 97 7.19 0.96 18.29
C ARG A 97 6.75 0.33 16.99
N PHE A 98 6.34 1.17 16.03
CA PHE A 98 5.93 0.72 14.73
C PHE A 98 6.29 1.71 13.63
N VAL A 99 6.36 1.18 12.41
CA VAL A 99 6.45 1.91 11.15
C VAL A 99 5.23 1.50 10.33
N GLN A 100 4.49 2.48 9.82
CA GLN A 100 3.29 2.23 9.01
C GLN A 100 3.48 2.79 7.62
N PHE A 101 3.05 2.02 6.62
CA PHE A 101 2.88 2.48 5.25
C PHE A 101 1.41 2.37 4.85
N TRP A 102 0.90 3.41 4.20
CA TRP A 102 -0.33 3.31 3.43
C TRP A 102 -0.03 2.66 2.08
N THR A 103 -0.85 1.68 1.71
CA THR A 103 -0.73 0.87 0.48
C THR A 103 -1.88 1.06 -0.50
N GLY A 104 -2.94 1.79 -0.12
CA GLY A 104 -4.25 1.88 -0.78
C GLY A 104 -4.31 2.42 -2.23
N ARG A 105 -3.19 2.52 -2.95
CA ARG A 105 -3.11 2.79 -4.40
C ARG A 105 -1.99 2.00 -5.10
N GLY A 106 -1.57 0.87 -4.52
CA GLY A 106 -0.43 0.10 -5.00
C GLY A 106 0.89 0.88 -4.90
N ARG A 107 1.03 1.68 -3.84
CA ARG A 107 2.20 2.50 -3.53
C ARG A 107 2.42 2.53 -2.02
N LEU A 108 3.66 2.67 -1.56
CA LEU A 108 4.09 2.76 -0.18
C LEU A 108 4.26 4.23 0.21
N ASP A 109 3.34 4.75 1.01
CA ASP A 109 3.44 6.09 1.58
C ASP A 109 3.64 5.96 3.09
N PHE A 110 4.82 6.30 3.58
CA PHE A 110 5.12 6.33 5.02
C PHE A 110 4.57 7.61 5.64
N ASP A 111 3.88 7.51 6.77
CA ASP A 111 3.40 8.67 7.51
C ASP A 111 3.93 8.70 8.95
N PHE A 112 4.54 9.83 9.34
CA PHE A 112 4.97 10.10 10.70
C PHE A 112 4.30 11.35 11.24
N GLN A 113 3.39 11.17 12.20
CA GLN A 113 2.64 12.27 12.81
C GLN A 113 3.24 12.69 14.15
N VAL A 114 3.52 13.98 14.26
CA VAL A 114 4.02 14.61 15.47
C VAL A 114 3.03 15.65 15.95
N LYS A 115 2.54 15.48 17.18
CA LYS A 115 1.81 16.52 17.90
C LYS A 115 2.75 17.24 18.85
N ASN A 116 2.64 18.56 18.96
CA ASN A 116 3.58 19.42 19.70
C ASN A 116 3.88 19.04 21.16
N ASN A 117 3.03 18.23 21.82
CA ASN A 117 3.16 17.77 23.21
C ASN A 117 3.21 16.22 23.35
N LYS A 118 3.54 15.47 22.29
CA LYS A 118 3.50 13.99 22.30
C LYS A 118 4.89 13.34 22.22
N THR A 119 4.90 12.06 22.60
CA THR A 119 6.03 11.12 22.63
C THR A 119 6.88 11.07 21.36
N PHE A 120 6.32 11.41 20.20
CA PHE A 120 7.02 11.33 18.91
C PHE A 120 7.79 12.59 18.51
N LYS A 121 7.61 13.70 19.22
CA LYS A 121 8.32 14.97 18.96
C LYS A 121 9.85 14.84 18.91
N PRO A 122 10.51 14.06 19.80
CA PRO A 122 11.97 13.94 19.78
C PRO A 122 12.52 13.32 18.47
N TYR A 123 11.73 12.50 17.79
CA TYR A 123 12.18 11.78 16.58
C TYR A 123 11.96 12.57 15.29
N TYR A 124 11.28 13.72 15.34
CA TYR A 124 10.87 14.48 14.15
C TYR A 124 12.05 14.78 13.20
N TYR A 125 13.13 15.36 13.72
CA TYR A 125 14.31 15.68 12.91
C TYR A 125 15.13 14.44 12.54
N GLN A 126 15.06 13.38 13.34
CA GLN A 126 15.75 12.12 13.05
C GLN A 126 15.10 11.41 11.87
N ILE A 127 13.77 11.43 11.77
CA ILE A 127 13.03 10.89 10.63
C ILE A 127 13.35 11.69 9.36
N ILE A 128 13.40 13.02 9.44
CA ILE A 128 13.81 13.87 8.31
C ILE A 128 15.24 13.56 7.87
N GLY A 129 16.17 13.44 8.82
CA GLY A 129 17.56 13.08 8.54
C GLY A 129 17.66 11.71 7.87
N MET A 130 16.94 10.72 8.39
CA MET A 130 16.92 9.36 7.82
C MET A 130 16.37 9.33 6.40
N LEU A 131 15.30 10.09 6.11
CA LEU A 131 14.79 10.24 4.75
C LEU A 131 15.85 10.86 3.83
N ALA A 132 16.54 11.90 4.28
CA ALA A 132 17.63 12.49 3.51
C ALA A 132 18.82 11.53 3.30
N ASP A 133 19.14 10.69 4.28
CA ASP A 133 20.23 9.70 4.20
C ASP A 133 19.95 8.56 3.21
N ILE A 134 18.68 8.32 2.88
CA ILE A 134 18.26 7.42 1.80
C ILE A 134 17.93 8.16 0.50
N ASP A 135 18.51 9.35 0.31
CA ASP A 135 18.38 10.24 -0.86
C ASP A 135 16.98 10.83 -1.10
N PHE A 136 16.08 10.86 -0.11
CA PHE A 136 14.81 11.58 -0.26
C PHE A 136 15.02 13.09 -0.13
N VAL A 137 14.51 13.82 -1.12
CA VAL A 137 14.57 15.28 -1.14
C VAL A 137 13.26 15.89 -0.68
N ARG A 138 13.34 16.92 0.17
CA ARG A 138 12.16 17.67 0.63
C ARG A 138 11.53 18.37 -0.56
N ASP A 139 10.28 18.04 -0.89
CA ASP A 139 9.46 18.64 -1.96
C ASP A 139 10.28 19.37 -3.04
N SER A 140 11.08 18.62 -3.80
CA SER A 140 11.59 19.10 -5.08
C SER A 140 10.88 18.34 -6.22
N PHE A 141 9.92 19.05 -6.80
CA PHE A 141 9.24 18.88 -8.09
C PHE A 141 7.83 18.29 -8.17
N VAL A 142 7.00 19.04 -8.91
CA VAL A 142 5.66 18.70 -9.41
C VAL A 142 5.81 17.58 -10.45
N PRO A 143 5.14 16.42 -10.30
CA PRO A 143 5.14 15.41 -11.35
C PRO A 143 4.56 16.03 -12.61
N SER A 144 5.39 16.17 -13.65
CA SER A 144 4.87 16.46 -14.98
C SER A 144 3.98 15.28 -15.39
N PRO A 145 2.72 15.52 -15.84
CA PRO A 145 1.84 14.46 -16.32
C PRO A 145 2.35 13.82 -17.62
N PHE A 146 3.45 14.31 -18.19
CA PHE A 146 4.06 13.77 -19.39
C PHE A 146 5.11 12.72 -19.03
N PRO A 147 4.99 11.48 -19.56
CA PRO A 147 6.04 10.48 -19.42
C PRO A 147 7.29 11.01 -20.12
N THR A 148 8.31 11.38 -19.35
CA THR A 148 9.58 11.81 -19.92
C THR A 148 10.29 10.59 -20.50
N ILE A 149 10.59 10.66 -21.80
CA ILE A 149 11.31 9.66 -22.61
C ILE A 149 12.74 9.40 -22.09
N THR A 150 13.19 10.15 -21.08
CA THR A 150 14.56 10.22 -20.59
C THR A 150 14.92 9.16 -19.55
N GLY A 151 14.01 8.26 -19.15
CA GLY A 151 14.32 7.21 -18.18
C GLY A 151 14.68 7.72 -16.79
N ILE A 152 14.30 8.96 -16.46
CA ILE A 152 14.53 9.56 -15.15
C ILE A 152 13.66 8.82 -14.14
N LYS A 153 14.30 8.11 -13.20
CA LYS A 153 13.61 7.50 -12.06
C LYS A 153 12.80 8.59 -11.35
N PRO A 154 11.53 8.34 -10.96
CA PRO A 154 10.79 9.29 -10.13
C PRO A 154 11.64 9.61 -8.90
N ASN A 155 11.98 10.87 -8.71
CA ASN A 155 12.84 11.28 -7.59
C ASN A 155 12.12 11.00 -6.28
N TYR A 156 12.88 10.56 -5.29
CA TYR A 156 12.40 10.23 -3.96
C TYR A 156 12.03 11.52 -3.22
N THR A 157 10.79 11.66 -2.76
CA THR A 157 10.37 12.89 -2.08
C THR A 157 9.69 12.62 -0.75
N TYR A 158 9.82 13.58 0.15
CA TYR A 158 8.96 13.67 1.32
C TYR A 158 8.33 15.05 1.43
N LYS A 159 7.11 15.07 1.98
CA LYS A 159 6.34 16.27 2.26
C LYS A 159 6.21 16.46 3.77
N ILE A 160 6.17 17.71 4.19
CA ILE A 160 5.80 18.08 5.56
C ILE A 160 4.54 18.92 5.49
N GLU A 161 3.47 18.46 6.12
CA GLU A 161 2.22 19.19 6.25
C GLU A 161 2.01 19.60 7.70
N GLU A 162 1.56 20.82 7.91
CA GLU A 162 1.19 21.31 9.24
C GLU A 162 -0.32 21.59 9.25
N SER A 163 -1.04 20.95 10.16
CA SER A 163 -2.47 21.14 10.38
C SER A 163 -2.73 21.35 11.87
N GLY A 164 -2.94 22.60 12.25
CA GLY A 164 -3.06 22.99 13.66
C GLY A 164 -1.79 22.69 14.44
N ASP A 165 -1.88 21.79 15.43
CA ASP A 165 -0.76 21.38 16.28
C ASP A 165 -0.13 20.03 15.88
N ILE A 166 -0.52 19.51 14.72
CA ILE A 166 -0.02 18.27 14.14
C ILE A 166 0.87 18.62 12.94
N LYS A 167 2.09 18.07 12.95
CA LYS A 167 2.98 18.02 11.79
C LYS A 167 3.03 16.59 11.29
N THR A 168 2.81 16.39 10.00
CA THR A 168 2.90 15.08 9.35
C THR A 168 4.05 15.10 8.37
N ILE A 169 4.97 14.15 8.52
CA ILE A 169 5.99 13.86 7.51
C ILE A 169 5.45 12.69 6.69
N THR A 170 5.30 12.88 5.37
CA THR A 170 4.92 11.81 4.46
C THR A 170 6.09 11.50 3.52
N GLY A 171 6.64 10.29 3.59
CA GLY A 171 7.67 9.79 2.68
C GLY A 171 7.06 8.95 1.56
N TYR A 172 7.27 9.35 0.30
CA TYR A 172 6.69 8.67 -0.85
C TYR A 172 7.63 7.60 -1.43
N PHE A 173 7.56 6.38 -0.89
CA PHE A 173 8.36 5.24 -1.36
C PHE A 173 7.78 4.60 -2.64
N ASN A 174 6.51 4.84 -2.96
CA ASN A 174 5.89 4.27 -4.16
C ASN A 174 6.04 2.74 -4.24
N LYS A 175 6.66 2.17 -5.27
CA LYS A 175 6.89 0.71 -5.38
C LYS A 175 8.30 0.28 -4.99
N MET A 176 9.03 1.14 -4.28
CA MET A 176 10.44 0.96 -3.94
C MET A 176 10.56 0.17 -2.64
N ILE A 177 10.21 -1.11 -2.75
CA ILE A 177 10.17 -2.02 -1.61
C ILE A 177 11.55 -2.15 -0.93
N PRO A 178 12.69 -2.30 -1.65
CA PRO A 178 14.00 -2.39 -1.01
C PRO A 178 14.35 -1.16 -0.15
N GLU A 179 14.05 0.03 -0.65
CA GLU A 179 14.29 1.28 0.05
C GLU A 179 13.38 1.40 1.28
N ALA A 180 12.12 1.01 1.15
CA ALA A 180 11.17 0.99 2.27
C ALA A 180 11.55 -0.04 3.35
N SER A 181 12.09 -1.20 2.97
CA SER A 181 12.56 -2.22 3.93
C SER A 181 13.78 -1.73 4.70
N VAL A 182 14.79 -1.19 4.00
CA VAL A 182 15.98 -0.60 4.63
C VAL A 182 15.60 0.56 5.54
N PHE A 183 14.74 1.47 5.08
CA PHE A 183 14.24 2.58 5.88
C PHE A 183 13.60 2.08 7.18
N THR A 184 12.72 1.09 7.09
CA THR A 184 12.01 0.55 8.25
C THR A 184 12.97 0.00 9.29
N LEU A 185 13.97 -0.79 8.88
CA LEU A 185 14.99 -1.30 9.78
C LEU A 185 15.79 -0.19 10.45
N LYS A 186 16.27 0.78 9.66
CA LYS A 186 17.02 1.93 10.20
C LYS A 186 16.20 2.76 11.19
N VAL A 187 14.91 2.95 10.94
CA VAL A 187 14.03 3.64 11.89
C VAL A 187 13.99 2.89 13.22
N PHE A 188 13.86 1.55 13.22
CA PHE A 188 13.91 0.78 14.45
C PHE A 188 15.26 0.86 15.15
N GLU A 189 16.35 0.68 14.42
CA GLU A 189 17.69 0.52 14.99
C GLU A 189 18.31 1.86 15.41
N GLU A 190 18.18 2.90 14.59
CA GLU A 190 18.89 4.17 14.77
C GLU A 190 18.04 5.23 15.46
N ILE A 191 16.74 5.30 15.13
CA ILE A 191 15.83 6.32 15.65
C ILE A 191 15.18 5.85 16.94
N PHE A 192 14.50 4.71 16.90
CA PHE A 192 13.83 4.14 18.08
C PHE A 192 14.79 3.40 19.00
N LYS A 193 15.97 3.01 18.52
CA LYS A 193 16.99 2.27 19.27
C LYS A 193 16.47 0.94 19.82
N GLU A 194 15.58 0.30 19.08
CA GLU A 194 15.04 -1.02 19.39
C GLU A 194 16.06 -2.09 19.02
N LYS A 195 16.35 -3.00 19.97
CA LYS A 195 17.24 -4.13 19.73
C LYS A 195 16.62 -5.05 18.66
N LYS A 196 17.46 -5.69 17.84
CA LYS A 196 17.03 -6.76 16.94
C LYS A 196 16.21 -7.79 17.71
N GLY A 197 15.13 -8.27 17.09
CA GLY A 197 14.11 -9.00 17.81
C GLY A 197 12.87 -9.25 16.96
N LYS A 198 11.91 -9.97 17.54
CA LYS A 198 10.73 -10.44 16.81
C LYS A 198 9.93 -9.25 16.24
N LEU A 199 9.86 -9.17 14.92
CA LEU A 199 8.95 -8.28 14.21
C LEU A 199 7.51 -8.82 14.26
N GLU A 200 6.53 -7.94 14.41
CA GLU A 200 5.11 -8.23 14.23
C GLU A 200 4.59 -7.39 13.08
N ILE A 201 4.08 -8.04 12.03
CA ILE A 201 3.59 -7.36 10.83
C ILE A 201 2.09 -7.58 10.71
N LYS A 202 1.34 -6.50 10.49
CA LYS A 202 -0.10 -6.51 10.29
C LYS A 202 -0.47 -5.79 9.00
N VAL A 203 -1.32 -6.39 8.19
CA VAL A 203 -1.94 -5.76 7.02
C VAL A 203 -3.43 -5.48 7.29
N GLY A 204 -4.00 -4.53 6.54
CA GLY A 204 -5.41 -4.18 6.58
C GLY A 204 -5.79 -3.23 5.47
#